data_AF-A0A953IW32-F1
#
_entry.id   AF-A0A953IW32-F1
#
_cell.length_a   1.000
_cell.length_b   1.000
_cell.length_c   1.000
_cell.angle_alpha   90.00
_cell.angle_beta   90.00
_cell.angle_gamma   90.00
#
_symmetry.space_group_name_H-M   'P 1'
#
loop_
_entity.id
_entity.type
_entity.pdbx_description
1 polymer ?
#
loop_
_entity_poly.entity_id
_entity_poly.type
_entity_poly.pdbx_seq_one_letter_code
_entity_poly.pdbx_strand_id
1 'polypeptide(L)' 'MSDLPLWMPGPERVAASQLMAFMQQANRRHELALESYADLHLWSITQPGAFWNLLWDFCGVVGEKG' A
#
# COMPACT_ATOMS: atom_id res chain seq x y z
N MET A 1 30.00 11.77 -4.62
CA MET A 1 28.65 12.31 -4.39
C MET A 1 28.04 11.48 -3.28
N SER A 2 27.50 12.09 -2.24
CA SER A 2 26.92 11.37 -1.11
C SER A 2 25.55 10.82 -1.53
N ASP A 3 25.39 9.49 -1.60
CA ASP A 3 24.13 8.79 -1.92
C ASP A 3 23.11 8.82 -0.77
N LEU A 4 23.24 9.77 0.15
CA LEU A 4 22.34 9.87 1.29
C LEU A 4 21.09 10.67 0.88
N PRO A 5 19.89 10.15 1.22
CA PRO A 5 18.65 10.85 0.90
C PRO A 5 18.64 12.20 1.62
N LEU A 6 18.20 13.25 0.91
CA LEU A 6 18.03 14.59 1.49
C LEU A 6 17.03 14.60 2.65
N TRP A 7 16.11 13.64 2.66
CA TRP A 7 15.08 13.51 3.68
C TRP A 7 14.55 12.07 3.76
N MET A 8 14.18 11.63 4.95
CA MET A 8 13.50 10.36 5.20
C MET A 8 12.47 10.55 6.32
N PRO A 9 11.24 9.99 6.20
CA PRO A 9 10.27 10.07 7.29
C PRO A 9 10.74 9.26 8.50
N GLY A 10 10.48 9.78 9.70
CA GLY A 10 10.65 9.00 10.92
C GLY A 10 9.67 7.82 11.00
N PRO A 11 9.97 6.80 11.82
CA PRO A 11 9.18 5.57 11.92
C PRO A 11 7.73 5.81 12.33
N GLU A 12 7.47 6.78 13.22
CA GLU A 12 6.11 7.14 13.64
C GLU A 12 5.26 7.67 12.48
N ARG A 13 5.85 8.51 11.61
CA ARG A 13 5.17 9.04 10.42
C ARG A 13 4.86 7.92 9.42
N VAL A 14 5.77 6.94 9.27
CA VAL A 14 5.53 5.78 8.42
C VAL A 14 4.38 4.93 8.97
N ALA A 15 4.42 4.62 10.26
CA ALA A 15 3.39 3.82 10.93
C ALA A 15 2.00 4.46 10.88
N ALA A 16 1.92 5.78 11.01
CA ALA A 16 0.67 6.54 10.96
C ALA A 16 0.17 6.85 9.54
N SER A 17 0.86 6.40 8.49
CA SER A 17 0.48 6.70 7.11
C SER A 17 -0.71 5.85 6.65
N GLN A 18 -1.57 6.43 5.79
CA GLN A 18 -2.63 5.69 5.12
C GLN A 18 -2.09 4.54 4.25
N LEU A 19 -0.88 4.69 3.73
CA LEU A 19 -0.18 3.66 2.96
C LEU A 19 0.10 2.42 3.83
N MET A 20 0.58 2.62 5.06
CA MET A 20 0.77 1.53 6.02
C MET A 20 -0.57 0.88 6.37
N ALA A 21 -1.60 1.67 6.66
CA ALA A 21 -2.94 1.14 6.95
C ALA A 21 -3.50 0.29 5.79
N PHE A 22 -3.33 0.76 4.55
CA PHE A 22 -3.73 0.05 3.34
C PHE A 22 -2.93 -1.26 3.16
N MET A 23 -1.60 -1.22 3.34
CA MET A 23 -0.75 -2.41 3.25
C MET A 23 -1.14 -3.47 4.29
N GLN A 24 -1.46 -3.06 5.52
CA GLN A 24 -1.98 -3.96 6.56
C GLN A 24 -3.36 -4.53 6.22
N GLN A 25 -4.20 -3.79 5.50
CA GLN A 25 -5.48 -4.32 5.01
C GLN A 25 -5.26 -5.32 3.86
N ALA A 26 -4.33 -5.04 2.95
CA ALA A 26 -3.96 -5.95 1.85
C ALA A 26 -3.43 -7.28 2.40
N ASN A 27 -2.51 -7.24 3.37
CA ASN A 27 -1.99 -8.43 4.04
C ASN A 27 -3.12 -9.27 4.64
N ARG A 28 -4.06 -8.65 5.35
CA ARG A 28 -5.20 -9.35 5.97
C ARG A 28 -6.20 -9.90 4.94
N ARG A 29 -6.51 -9.15 3.88
CA ARG A 29 -7.57 -9.49 2.91
C ARG A 29 -7.15 -10.54 1.88
N HIS A 30 -5.87 -10.56 1.54
CA HIS A 30 -5.30 -11.38 0.47
C HIS A 30 -4.22 -12.35 0.97
N GLU A 31 -4.07 -12.52 2.29
CA GLU A 31 -3.09 -13.42 2.92
C GLU A 31 -1.65 -13.14 2.44
N LEU A 32 -1.30 -11.87 2.35
CA LEU A 32 0.02 -11.41 1.91
C LEU A 32 0.93 -11.08 3.10
N ALA A 33 2.22 -10.97 2.82
CA ALA A 33 3.26 -10.54 3.77
C ALA A 33 4.06 -9.36 3.18
N LEU A 34 3.36 -8.28 2.80
CA LEU A 34 3.98 -7.06 2.30
C LEU A 34 4.64 -6.31 3.45
N GLU A 35 5.94 -6.04 3.35
CA GLU A 35 6.75 -5.38 4.39
C GLU A 35 7.24 -4.00 3.95
N SER A 36 7.25 -3.74 2.65
CA SER A 36 7.75 -2.51 2.05
C SER A 36 6.83 -1.95 0.97
N TYR A 37 7.04 -0.68 0.63
CA TYR A 37 6.40 -0.08 -0.54
C TYR A 37 6.74 -0.83 -1.84
N ALA A 38 7.94 -1.41 -1.95
CA ALA A 38 8.33 -2.16 -3.13
C ALA A 38 7.49 -3.43 -3.29
N ASP A 39 7.18 -4.12 -2.19
CA ASP A 39 6.30 -5.30 -2.20
C ASP A 39 4.88 -4.90 -2.60
N LEU A 40 4.36 -3.82 -2.02
CA LEU A 40 3.04 -3.29 -2.35
C LEU A 40 2.95 -2.90 -3.84
N HIS A 41 3.98 -2.24 -4.36
CA HIS A 41 4.06 -1.87 -5.76
C HIS A 41 4.11 -3.11 -6.66
N LEU A 42 4.95 -4.10 -6.34
CA LEU A 42 5.03 -5.35 -7.09
C LEU A 42 3.67 -6.07 -7.11
N TRP A 43 2.97 -6.11 -5.97
CA TRP A 43 1.62 -6.66 -5.90
C TRP A 43 0.64 -5.89 -6.78
N SER A 44 0.69 -4.55 -6.77
CA SER A 44 -0.21 -3.70 -7.57
C SER A 44 -0.14 -3.97 -9.08
N ILE A 45 1.05 -4.32 -9.58
CA ILE A 45 1.27 -4.59 -11.02
C ILE A 45 1.08 -6.08 -11.38
N THR A 46 1.33 -6.99 -10.44
CA THR A 46 1.18 -8.44 -10.68
C THR A 46 -0.26 -8.91 -10.48
N GLN A 47 -1.03 -8.26 -9.61
CA GLN A 47 -2.44 -8.58 -9.32
C GLN A 47 -3.32 -7.31 -9.32
N PRO A 48 -3.43 -6.60 -10.45
CA PRO A 48 -4.11 -5.30 -10.52
C PRO A 48 -5.59 -5.38 -10.15
N GLY A 49 -6.29 -6.45 -10.51
CA GLY A 49 -7.72 -6.62 -10.17
C GLY A 49 -7.96 -6.69 -8.66
N ALA A 50 -7.14 -7.47 -7.94
CA ALA A 50 -7.22 -7.55 -6.49
C ALA A 50 -6.84 -6.21 -5.83
N PHE A 51 -5.78 -5.57 -6.33
CA PHE A 51 -5.33 -4.27 -5.86
C PHE A 51 -6.39 -3.19 -5.98
N TRP A 52 -6.94 -2.99 -7.18
CA TRP A 52 -7.93 -1.93 -7.43
C TRP A 52 -9.26 -2.19 -6.72
N ASN A 53 -9.68 -3.46 -6.63
CA ASN A 53 -10.87 -3.85 -5.88
C ASN A 53 -10.75 -3.46 -4.39
N LEU A 54 -9.60 -3.77 -3.77
CA LEU A 54 -9.32 -3.40 -2.38
C LEU A 54 -9.18 -1.89 -2.20
N LEU A 55 -8.47 -1.20 -3.10
CA LEU A 55 -8.27 0.24 -3.02
C LEU A 55 -9.60 0.99 -3.10
N TRP A 56 -10.51 0.54 -3.96
CA TRP A 56 -11.87 1.08 -4.07
C TRP A 56 -12.63 0.98 -2.74
N ASP A 57 -12.58 -0.18 -2.08
CA ASP A 57 -13.22 -0.40 -0.78
C ASP A 57 -12.56 0.44 0.33
N PHE A 58 -11.23 0.47 0.36
CA PHE A 58 -10.47 1.22 1.37
C PHE A 58 -10.76 2.73 1.30
N CYS A 59 -10.85 3.28 0.10
CA CYS A 59 -11.15 4.69 -0.12
C CYS A 59 -12.64 5.02 0.00
N GLY A 60 -13.52 4.01 0.11
CA GLY A 60 -14.97 4.22 0.19
C GLY A 60 -15.56 4.85 -1.07
N VAL A 61 -15.03 4.49 -2.25
CA VAL A 61 -15.49 5.07 -3.51
C VAL A 61 -16.97 4.68 -3.76
N VAL A 62 -17.80 5.69 -4.03
CA VAL A 62 -19.24 5.50 -4.28
C VAL A 62 -19.46 5.27 -5.78
N GLY A 63 -19.91 4.06 -6.14
CA GLY A 63 -20.19 3.64 -7.51
C GLY A 63 -20.18 2.12 -7.65
N GLU A 64 -20.31 1.65 -8.90
CA GLU A 64 -20.25 0.23 -9.23
C GLU A 64 -18.85 -0.12 -9.77
N LYS A 65 -18.27 -1.22 -9.28
CA LYS A 65 -17.01 -1.74 -9.80
C LYS A 65 -17.25 -2.36 -11.18
N GLY A 66 -16.40 -2.02 -12.14
CA GLY A 66 -16.41 -2.57 -13.51
C GLY A 66 -15.66 -3.87 -13.65
#